data_AF-A0A2V7LFL2-F1
#
_entry.id   AF-A0A2V7LFL2-F1
#
_cell.length_a   1.000
_cell.length_b   1.000
_cell.length_c   1.000
_cell.angle_alpha   90.00
_cell.angle_beta   90.00
_cell.angle_gamma   90.00
#
_symmetry.space_group_name_H-M   'P 1'
#
loop_
_entity.id
_entity.type
_entity.pdbx_description
1 polymer ?
#
loop_
_entity_poly.entity_id
_entity_poly.type
_entity_poly.pdbx_seq_one_letter_code
_entity_poly.pdbx_strand_id
1 'polypeptide(L)'
;MERKCGVRVRGHARGGARAARARPPHRGRATLPRVVRAGRARPPATGALGTGPAPDLVVPPRGGRASPRARDPATRPGSAAHVALAAARPRGRAARPLGPRGRVRRGARVETQVTRLILERVTFRYPATEAPALEDVSLEVKGGEVVALVGSVGAGASTLLLVAGDLAPRVVGGRLEGRVSFDGDGPRAIVLPTPWTQLSGMAFTVWDEVAFGPANLGLPRDEISRQVDQAVVRLDLEALTSRDPTTLSGGELQRVIVAGILAMRPALLLLDEPTAELDPVGARTLWKLVRTLAGEGTAIVVATSELDALPAITDRVVWLERGRVAATGPAALLASDALVVANMGTTVAAVWRAAGLPAPYPLTVAHAAQRWERR
;
A
#
# COMPACT_ATOMS: atom_id res chain seq x y z
N MET A 1 51.58 11.65 -3.59
CA MET A 1 52.03 10.58 -2.66
C MET A 1 50.81 10.20 -1.83
N GLU A 2 50.64 8.91 -1.48
CA GLU A 2 49.47 8.28 -0.81
C GLU A 2 48.32 7.88 -1.77
N ARG A 3 48.37 6.72 -2.42
CA ARG A 3 48.15 5.31 -2.01
C ARG A 3 46.69 4.93 -1.72
N LYS A 4 46.08 4.34 -2.76
CA LYS A 4 44.84 3.55 -2.84
C LYS A 4 44.86 2.37 -1.84
N CYS A 5 43.73 2.12 -1.17
CA CYS A 5 43.47 0.86 -0.49
C CYS A 5 42.34 0.13 -1.25
N GLY A 6 42.67 -1.00 -1.88
CA GLY A 6 41.74 -1.94 -2.49
C GLY A 6 41.81 -3.25 -1.73
N VAL A 7 40.65 -3.83 -1.40
CA VAL A 7 40.57 -5.12 -0.70
C VAL A 7 40.24 -6.21 -1.74
N ARG A 8 41.17 -7.15 -1.92
CA ARG A 8 40.99 -8.41 -2.66
C ARG A 8 40.48 -9.48 -1.70
N VAL A 9 39.44 -10.23 -2.09
CA VAL A 9 39.04 -11.48 -1.43
C VAL A 9 39.71 -12.65 -2.17
N ARG A 10 40.52 -13.43 -1.45
CA ARG A 10 41.22 -14.62 -1.96
C ARG A 10 40.28 -15.83 -1.95
N GLY A 11 40.23 -16.54 -3.08
CA GLY A 11 39.71 -17.89 -3.15
C GLY A 11 40.68 -18.91 -2.57
N HIS A 12 40.14 -19.99 -1.98
CA HIS A 12 40.88 -21.20 -1.66
C HIS A 12 40.18 -22.40 -2.30
N ALA A 13 40.89 -23.00 -3.24
CA ALA A 13 40.63 -24.32 -3.81
C ALA A 13 41.92 -25.14 -3.68
N ARG A 14 41.86 -26.26 -2.95
CA ARG A 14 42.66 -27.50 -3.07
C ARG A 14 41.81 -28.55 -2.30
N GLY A 15 41.43 -29.72 -2.81
CA GLY A 15 41.99 -30.60 -3.84
C GLY A 15 42.35 -31.92 -3.17
N GLY A 16 41.72 -33.05 -3.55
CA GLY A 16 42.15 -34.38 -3.11
C GLY A 16 41.06 -35.46 -3.14
N ALA A 17 41.00 -36.22 -4.25
CA ALA A 17 40.15 -37.38 -4.44
C ALA A 17 40.68 -38.63 -3.72
N ARG A 18 39.76 -39.53 -3.29
CA ARG A 18 39.93 -41.00 -3.35
C ARG A 18 38.58 -41.70 -3.20
N ALA A 19 38.33 -42.66 -4.09
CA ALA A 19 37.12 -43.46 -4.21
C ALA A 19 37.11 -44.67 -3.27
N ALA A 20 35.94 -45.05 -2.74
CA ALA A 20 35.60 -46.44 -2.42
C ALA A 20 34.08 -46.65 -2.16
N ARG A 21 33.48 -47.43 -3.06
CA ARG A 21 32.46 -48.49 -2.85
C ARG A 21 31.06 -48.15 -2.28
N ALA A 22 30.07 -48.51 -3.10
CA ALA A 22 28.64 -48.52 -2.84
C ALA A 22 28.17 -49.66 -1.91
N ARG A 23 27.10 -49.39 -1.14
CA ARG A 23 25.99 -50.30 -0.77
C ARG A 23 24.80 -49.47 -0.21
N PRO A 24 23.54 -49.96 -0.33
CA PRO A 24 22.34 -49.12 -0.44
C PRO A 24 21.64 -48.85 0.90
N PRO A 25 20.76 -47.81 1.00
CA PRO A 25 19.93 -47.61 2.17
C PRO A 25 18.56 -48.31 2.06
N HIS A 26 18.03 -48.57 3.25
CA HIS A 26 16.87 -49.37 3.61
C HIS A 26 15.52 -48.91 3.04
N ARG A 27 14.66 -49.89 2.75
CA ARG A 27 13.22 -49.73 2.54
C ARG A 27 12.53 -49.38 3.86
N GLY A 28 11.89 -48.21 3.92
CA GLY A 28 10.90 -47.85 4.93
C GLY A 28 9.67 -47.28 4.23
N ARG A 29 8.54 -48.00 4.31
CA ARG A 29 7.22 -47.58 3.81
C ARG A 29 6.67 -46.42 4.66
N ALA A 30 6.18 -45.37 4.01
CA ALA A 30 5.08 -44.57 4.55
C ALA A 30 4.24 -44.00 3.38
N THR A 31 2.94 -44.14 3.56
CA THR A 31 1.81 -44.00 2.64
C THR A 31 1.48 -42.53 2.28
N LEU A 32 1.28 -42.27 0.98
CA LEU A 32 0.69 -41.02 0.47
C LEU A 32 -0.85 -41.12 0.45
N PRO A 33 -1.59 -40.04 0.80
CA PRO A 33 -3.05 -40.04 0.71
C PRO A 33 -3.56 -39.94 -0.73
N ARG A 34 -4.61 -40.72 -0.99
CA ARG A 34 -5.32 -40.88 -2.27
C ARG A 34 -6.00 -39.58 -2.74
N VAL A 35 -5.72 -39.24 -4.00
CA VAL A 35 -6.48 -38.27 -4.82
C VAL A 35 -7.80 -38.92 -5.25
N VAL A 36 -8.93 -38.28 -4.92
CA VAL A 36 -10.26 -38.65 -5.42
C VAL A 36 -10.48 -37.99 -6.78
N ARG A 37 -10.69 -38.82 -7.80
CA ARG A 37 -11.22 -38.44 -9.12
C ARG A 37 -12.74 -38.36 -9.06
N ALA A 38 -13.31 -37.25 -9.49
CA ALA A 38 -14.64 -37.12 -10.09
C ALA A 38 -14.46 -36.06 -11.21
N GLY A 39 -14.87 -36.23 -12.46
CA GLY A 39 -16.04 -36.87 -13.03
C GLY A 39 -16.66 -35.82 -13.95
N ARG A 40 -16.43 -35.92 -15.26
CA ARG A 40 -16.96 -34.99 -16.27
C ARG A 40 -18.49 -35.16 -16.39
N ALA A 41 -19.24 -34.06 -16.39
CA ALA A 41 -20.58 -34.00 -16.98
C ALA A 41 -20.88 -32.59 -17.52
N ARG A 42 -21.47 -32.54 -18.72
CA ARG A 42 -21.91 -31.36 -19.48
C ARG A 42 -23.27 -30.83 -18.98
N PRO A 43 -23.66 -29.59 -19.35
CA PRO A 43 -24.85 -28.91 -18.81
C PRO A 43 -26.12 -29.18 -19.64
N PRO A 44 -27.30 -28.78 -19.13
CA PRO A 44 -28.37 -28.33 -20.01
C PRO A 44 -29.01 -26.98 -19.63
N ALA A 45 -29.25 -26.23 -20.70
CA ALA A 45 -30.27 -25.22 -21.07
C ALA A 45 -31.30 -24.64 -20.06
N THR A 46 -31.41 -23.30 -20.15
CA THR A 46 -32.58 -22.39 -20.16
C THR A 46 -34.01 -22.90 -19.91
N GLY A 47 -34.79 -22.16 -19.09
CA GLY A 47 -36.26 -22.07 -19.23
C GLY A 47 -37.07 -21.59 -18.00
N ALA A 48 -37.56 -20.34 -18.07
CA ALA A 48 -38.86 -19.79 -17.63
C ALA A 48 -39.40 -19.87 -16.17
N LEU A 49 -39.73 -18.66 -15.69
CA LEU A 49 -40.77 -18.18 -14.75
C LEU A 49 -41.89 -19.13 -14.26
N GLY A 50 -42.21 -19.02 -12.96
CA GLY A 50 -43.47 -19.48 -12.37
C GLY A 50 -43.60 -19.18 -10.87
N THR A 51 -44.65 -18.45 -10.51
CA THR A 51 -45.07 -17.91 -9.20
C THR A 51 -45.74 -18.93 -8.27
N GLY A 52 -45.60 -18.80 -6.93
CA GLY A 52 -46.56 -19.35 -5.95
C GLY A 52 -45.95 -19.82 -4.61
N PRO A 53 -46.67 -19.76 -3.47
CA PRO A 53 -46.09 -19.46 -2.15
C PRO A 53 -45.71 -20.67 -1.27
N ALA A 54 -44.98 -20.33 -0.20
CA ALA A 54 -44.35 -21.17 0.82
C ALA A 54 -45.30 -22.07 1.67
N PRO A 55 -44.73 -23.08 2.34
CA PRO A 55 -45.15 -23.44 3.68
C PRO A 55 -43.99 -23.48 4.71
N ASP A 56 -44.38 -23.18 5.95
CA ASP A 56 -43.59 -23.23 7.18
C ASP A 56 -42.94 -24.59 7.46
N LEU A 57 -41.72 -24.59 8.01
CA LEU A 57 -41.17 -25.74 8.74
C LEU A 57 -40.11 -25.32 9.77
N VAL A 58 -40.60 -25.16 11.00
CA VAL A 58 -40.10 -25.67 12.29
C VAL A 58 -38.58 -25.95 12.40
N VAL A 59 -37.92 -25.13 13.21
CA VAL A 59 -36.55 -25.31 13.72
C VAL A 59 -36.59 -26.09 15.06
N PRO A 60 -35.83 -27.18 15.25
CA PRO A 60 -35.60 -27.75 16.59
C PRO A 60 -34.38 -27.11 17.28
N PRO A 61 -34.40 -26.86 18.60
CA PRO A 61 -33.29 -26.28 19.33
C PRO A 61 -32.31 -27.37 19.80
N ARG A 62 -30.99 -27.10 19.73
CA ARG A 62 -29.99 -27.87 20.46
C ARG A 62 -28.89 -26.97 21.03
N GLY A 63 -28.75 -27.05 22.35
CA GLY A 63 -27.45 -27.06 23.02
C GLY A 63 -26.93 -25.70 23.50
N GLY A 64 -27.38 -25.29 24.68
CA GLY A 64 -26.77 -24.18 25.42
C GLY A 64 -25.33 -24.45 25.85
N ARG A 65 -24.54 -23.38 25.93
CA ARG A 65 -23.42 -23.24 26.87
C ARG A 65 -23.35 -21.80 27.40
N ALA A 66 -23.45 -21.73 28.72
CA ALA A 66 -23.15 -20.69 29.68
C ALA A 66 -22.59 -19.33 29.21
N SER A 67 -23.31 -18.27 29.57
CA SER A 67 -22.80 -16.90 29.71
C SER A 67 -22.10 -16.70 31.06
N PRO A 68 -20.99 -15.93 31.15
CA PRO A 68 -20.58 -15.29 32.39
C PRO A 68 -21.33 -13.96 32.55
N ARG A 69 -22.12 -13.85 33.62
CA ARG A 69 -22.79 -12.62 34.04
C ARG A 69 -21.78 -11.60 34.57
N ALA A 70 -22.07 -10.36 34.19
CA ALA A 70 -21.75 -9.09 34.84
C ALA A 70 -21.48 -9.16 36.35
N ARG A 71 -20.48 -8.39 36.79
CA ARG A 71 -20.35 -7.87 38.16
C ARG A 71 -20.12 -6.37 38.11
N ASP A 72 -21.13 -5.63 38.53
CA ASP A 72 -21.01 -4.43 39.37
C ASP A 72 -22.32 -4.35 40.18
N PRO A 73 -22.32 -3.91 41.46
CA PRO A 73 -22.31 -2.47 41.72
C PRO A 73 -21.58 -2.00 43.00
N ALA A 74 -20.89 -0.86 42.86
CA ALA A 74 -20.93 0.35 43.71
C ALA A 74 -20.90 0.25 45.25
N THR A 75 -19.90 0.91 45.87
CA THR A 75 -20.08 2.04 46.83
C THR A 75 -18.73 2.55 47.38
N ARG A 76 -18.50 3.88 47.31
CA ARG A 76 -17.43 4.64 48.01
C ARG A 76 -17.92 5.02 49.42
N PRO A 77 -17.07 5.41 50.41
CA PRO A 77 -16.38 6.71 50.49
C PRO A 77 -14.92 6.55 51.01
N GLY A 78 -13.98 7.50 51.07
CA GLY A 78 -13.91 8.95 50.89
C GLY A 78 -12.60 9.42 51.56
N SER A 79 -12.07 10.56 51.12
CA SER A 79 -11.13 11.45 51.85
C SER A 79 -9.74 10.93 52.27
N ALA A 80 -8.70 11.42 51.61
CA ALA A 80 -7.67 12.21 52.28
C ALA A 80 -6.84 13.00 51.25
N ALA A 81 -7.04 14.32 51.25
CA ALA A 81 -6.14 15.28 50.65
C ALA A 81 -4.88 15.39 51.53
N HIS A 82 -3.69 15.27 50.94
CA HIS A 82 -2.46 15.76 51.57
C HIS A 82 -2.00 17.05 50.89
N VAL A 83 -2.21 18.13 51.64
CA VAL A 83 -1.67 19.46 51.43
C VAL A 83 -0.22 19.51 51.91
N ALA A 84 0.60 20.17 51.09
CA ALA A 84 1.84 20.90 51.38
C ALA A 84 3.01 20.23 52.12
N LEU A 85 4.15 20.18 51.42
CA LEU A 85 5.38 20.74 51.97
C LEU A 85 6.07 21.61 50.92
N ALA A 86 6.01 22.91 51.16
CA ALA A 86 6.91 23.89 50.58
C ALA A 86 8.30 23.70 51.18
N ALA A 87 9.31 23.49 50.35
CA ALA A 87 10.71 23.47 50.77
C ALA A 87 11.56 24.38 49.88
N ALA A 88 11.96 25.49 50.49
CA ALA A 88 13.23 26.20 50.37
C ALA A 88 13.83 26.47 48.98
N ARG A 89 13.86 27.77 48.64
CA ARG A 89 14.81 28.37 47.69
C ARG A 89 16.24 28.24 48.21
N PRO A 90 17.23 27.86 47.38
CA PRO A 90 18.61 28.27 47.57
C PRO A 90 18.89 29.54 46.77
N ARG A 91 19.39 30.56 47.48
CA ARG A 91 20.02 31.75 46.92
C ARG A 91 21.39 31.38 46.36
N GLY A 92 21.68 31.88 45.16
CA GLY A 92 23.00 32.34 44.75
C GLY A 92 23.99 31.29 44.21
N ARG A 93 24.31 31.38 42.92
CA ARG A 93 25.69 31.25 42.42
C ARG A 93 25.87 31.89 41.04
N ALA A 94 26.69 32.94 41.05
CA ALA A 94 27.60 33.46 40.02
C ALA A 94 27.16 33.47 38.54
N ALA A 95 26.98 34.70 38.03
CA ALA A 95 26.98 35.01 36.61
C ALA A 95 28.33 34.63 35.97
N ARG A 96 28.28 33.88 34.87
CA ARG A 96 29.41 33.67 33.95
C ARG A 96 29.44 34.78 32.90
N PRO A 97 30.61 35.35 32.56
CA PRO A 97 30.71 36.35 31.51
C PRO A 97 30.40 35.73 30.14
N LEU A 98 29.51 36.38 29.40
CA LEU A 98 29.20 36.07 28.00
C LEU A 98 30.43 36.41 27.15
N GLY A 99 31.08 35.38 26.59
CA GLY A 99 32.13 35.51 25.59
C GLY A 99 31.62 36.15 24.28
N PRO A 100 32.52 36.62 23.41
CA PRO A 100 32.17 37.45 22.26
C PRO A 100 31.28 36.68 21.29
N ARG A 101 30.21 37.36 20.85
CA ARG A 101 29.19 36.89 19.92
C ARG A 101 29.83 36.34 18.64
N GLY A 102 29.89 35.01 18.54
CA GLY A 102 30.22 34.33 17.30
C GLY A 102 29.21 34.72 16.22
N ARG A 103 29.72 35.23 15.09
CA ARG A 103 28.93 35.61 13.92
C ARG A 103 28.01 34.46 13.53
N VAL A 104 26.70 34.69 13.63
CA VAL A 104 25.69 33.84 13.00
C VAL A 104 26.01 33.81 11.51
N ARG A 105 26.38 32.63 10.99
CA ARG A 105 26.50 32.40 9.55
C ARG A 105 25.11 32.60 8.94
N ARG A 106 24.86 33.81 8.45
CA ARG A 106 23.73 34.12 7.57
C ARG A 106 23.91 33.32 6.28
N GLY A 107 22.86 32.56 5.92
CA GLY A 107 22.68 32.04 4.58
C GLY A 107 22.92 30.54 4.41
N ALA A 108 22.31 29.69 5.25
CA ALA A 108 21.83 28.43 4.68
C ALA A 108 20.66 28.80 3.77
N ARG A 109 20.86 28.74 2.44
CA ARG A 109 19.72 28.68 1.53
C ARG A 109 18.88 27.50 2.03
N VAL A 110 17.66 27.77 2.48
CA VAL A 110 16.64 26.72 2.61
C VAL A 110 16.35 26.33 1.17
N GLU A 111 17.15 25.42 0.65
CA GLU A 111 16.83 24.70 -0.57
C GLU A 111 15.55 23.96 -0.21
N THR A 112 14.41 24.44 -0.70
CA THR A 112 13.12 23.78 -0.49
C THR A 112 13.30 22.35 -0.99
N GLN A 113 13.49 21.40 -0.07
CA GLN A 113 13.67 20.00 -0.45
C GLN A 113 12.36 19.56 -1.08
N VAL A 114 12.38 19.41 -2.40
CA VAL A 114 11.24 18.95 -3.16
C VAL A 114 11.17 17.44 -2.92
N THR A 115 10.03 16.96 -2.40
CA THR A 115 9.79 15.52 -2.27
C THR A 115 10.09 14.83 -3.59
N ARG A 116 10.96 13.82 -3.59
CA ARG A 116 11.43 13.15 -4.81
C ARG A 116 11.81 11.70 -4.54
N LEU A 117 11.15 10.78 -5.24
CA LEU A 117 11.55 9.39 -5.34
C LEU A 117 12.31 9.20 -6.65
N ILE A 118 13.47 8.54 -6.60
CA ILE A 118 14.26 8.18 -7.78
C ILE A 118 14.62 6.69 -7.70
N LEU A 119 14.29 5.96 -8.75
CA LEU A 119 14.76 4.63 -9.06
C LEU A 119 15.66 4.74 -10.29
N GLU A 120 16.93 4.36 -10.16
CA GLU A 120 17.90 4.37 -11.24
C GLU A 120 18.29 2.93 -11.56
N ARG A 121 17.89 2.46 -12.75
CA ARG A 121 18.31 1.16 -13.29
C ARG A 121 18.07 -0.01 -12.33
N VAL A 122 16.91 0.02 -11.70
CA VAL A 122 16.51 -0.95 -10.68
C VAL A 122 16.24 -2.29 -11.32
N THR A 123 16.99 -3.30 -10.88
CA THR A 123 16.71 -4.71 -11.17
C THR A 123 16.47 -5.42 -9.85
N PHE A 124 15.34 -6.09 -9.73
CA PHE A 124 14.97 -6.80 -8.50
C PHE A 124 14.61 -8.26 -8.78
N ARG A 125 15.09 -9.14 -7.91
CA ARG A 125 14.91 -10.59 -8.00
C ARG A 125 14.49 -11.16 -6.65
N TYR A 126 13.36 -11.85 -6.61
CA TYR A 126 12.91 -12.56 -5.41
C TYR A 126 13.83 -13.74 -5.07
N PRO A 127 13.90 -14.16 -3.79
CA PRO A 127 14.64 -15.36 -3.41
C PRO A 127 14.23 -16.58 -4.24
N ALA A 128 15.20 -17.44 -4.59
CA ALA A 128 14.98 -18.67 -5.33
C ALA A 128 14.28 -18.51 -6.71
N THR A 129 14.40 -17.35 -7.35
CA THR A 129 13.89 -17.10 -8.71
C THR A 129 15.01 -16.84 -9.73
N GLU A 130 14.92 -17.50 -10.89
CA GLU A 130 15.89 -17.36 -12.00
C GLU A 130 15.60 -16.16 -12.90
N ALA A 131 14.37 -15.64 -12.92
CA ALA A 131 14.00 -14.44 -13.68
C ALA A 131 13.83 -13.23 -12.73
N PRO A 132 14.30 -12.04 -13.11
CA PRO A 132 14.06 -10.83 -12.33
C PRO A 132 12.58 -10.44 -12.42
N ALA A 133 12.02 -9.93 -11.33
CA ALA A 133 10.67 -9.38 -11.30
C ALA A 133 10.63 -7.92 -11.82
N LEU A 134 11.76 -7.21 -11.70
CA LEU A 134 12.01 -5.90 -12.31
C LEU A 134 13.36 -5.94 -12.99
N GLU A 135 13.49 -5.35 -14.18
CA GLU A 135 14.72 -5.37 -14.95
C GLU A 135 15.00 -3.99 -15.56
N ASP A 136 16.09 -3.35 -15.12
CA ASP A 136 16.56 -2.03 -15.60
C ASP A 136 15.49 -0.93 -15.56
N VAL A 137 14.68 -0.90 -14.50
CA VAL A 137 13.59 0.07 -14.34
C VAL A 137 14.13 1.38 -13.81
N SER A 138 13.86 2.47 -14.52
CA SER A 138 14.15 3.83 -14.05
C SER A 138 12.85 4.63 -13.95
N LEU A 139 12.63 5.25 -12.79
CA LEU A 139 11.44 6.03 -12.48
C LEU A 139 11.80 7.17 -11.53
N GLU A 140 11.36 8.38 -11.85
CA GLU A 140 11.38 9.51 -10.94
C GLU A 140 9.93 9.87 -10.60
N VAL A 141 9.63 10.25 -9.35
CA VAL A 141 8.30 10.75 -8.94
C VAL A 141 8.51 11.96 -8.05
N LYS A 142 7.85 13.07 -8.37
CA LYS A 142 7.97 14.33 -7.62
C LYS A 142 6.80 14.53 -6.66
N GLY A 143 7.02 15.34 -5.63
CA GLY A 143 5.97 15.83 -4.76
C GLY A 143 4.86 16.51 -5.57
N GLY A 144 3.62 16.10 -5.32
CA GLY A 144 2.43 16.54 -6.03
C GLY A 144 2.20 15.93 -7.40
N GLU A 145 2.98 14.91 -7.76
CA GLU A 145 2.75 14.09 -8.95
C GLU A 145 2.04 12.78 -8.59
N VAL A 146 1.05 12.39 -9.39
CA VAL A 146 0.41 11.07 -9.36
C VAL A 146 0.86 10.26 -10.58
N VAL A 147 1.69 9.25 -10.34
CA VAL A 147 2.15 8.31 -11.37
C VAL A 147 1.35 7.02 -11.31
N ALA A 148 0.67 6.67 -12.40
CA ALA A 148 -0.03 5.39 -12.53
C ALA A 148 0.88 4.33 -13.18
N LEU A 149 0.99 3.17 -12.53
CA LEU A 149 1.61 1.96 -13.06
C LEU A 149 0.52 1.09 -13.67
N VAL A 150 0.63 0.82 -14.97
CA VAL A 150 -0.29 -0.09 -15.69
C VAL A 150 0.51 -1.25 -16.26
N GLY A 151 -0.09 -2.43 -16.30
CA GLY A 151 0.55 -3.64 -16.80
C GLY A 151 -0.28 -4.87 -16.46
N SER A 152 -0.06 -5.95 -17.20
CA SER A 152 -0.71 -7.21 -16.91
C SER A 152 -0.30 -7.76 -15.54
N VAL A 153 -1.09 -8.69 -15.00
CA VAL A 153 -0.72 -9.40 -13.76
C VAL A 153 0.67 -10.01 -13.92
N GLY A 154 1.56 -9.71 -12.97
CA GLY A 154 2.96 -10.15 -13.02
C GLY A 154 3.90 -9.25 -13.84
N ALA A 155 3.45 -8.12 -14.36
CA ALA A 155 4.30 -7.16 -15.07
C ALA A 155 5.31 -6.45 -14.16
N GLY A 156 5.17 -6.56 -12.84
CA GLY A 156 6.11 -6.01 -11.86
C GLY A 156 5.60 -4.79 -11.08
N ALA A 157 4.37 -4.34 -11.29
CA ALA A 157 3.82 -3.13 -10.63
C ALA A 157 3.88 -3.19 -9.09
N SER A 158 3.31 -4.23 -8.47
CA SER A 158 3.40 -4.43 -7.01
C SER A 158 4.84 -4.56 -6.51
N THR A 159 5.71 -5.20 -7.30
CA THR A 159 7.14 -5.31 -6.94
C THR A 159 7.83 -3.95 -6.97
N LEU A 160 7.49 -3.10 -7.95
CA LEU A 160 8.00 -1.73 -8.03
C LEU A 160 7.58 -0.90 -6.83
N LEU A 161 6.32 -1.04 -6.39
CA LEU A 161 5.83 -0.39 -5.18
C LEU A 161 6.57 -0.89 -3.93
N LEU A 162 6.78 -2.20 -3.77
CA LEU A 162 7.54 -2.74 -2.64
C LEU A 162 9.00 -2.25 -2.61
N VAL A 163 9.64 -2.13 -3.77
CA VAL A 163 11.00 -1.57 -3.87
C VAL A 163 11.01 -0.06 -3.56
N ALA A 164 10.05 0.70 -4.10
CA ALA A 164 9.90 2.13 -3.82
C ALA A 164 9.63 2.41 -2.34
N GLY A 165 8.88 1.53 -1.68
CA GLY A 165 8.57 1.58 -0.25
C GLY A 165 9.69 1.07 0.68
N ASP A 166 10.85 0.66 0.13
CA ASP A 166 11.96 0.06 0.88
C ASP A 166 11.59 -1.24 1.64
N LEU A 167 10.53 -1.92 1.20
CA LEU A 167 10.09 -3.23 1.71
C LEU A 167 10.79 -4.39 1.00
N ALA A 168 11.19 -4.19 -0.25
CA ALA A 168 12.01 -5.13 -1.02
C ALA A 168 13.39 -4.50 -1.29
N PRO A 169 14.51 -5.07 -0.76
CA PRO A 169 14.63 -6.41 -0.19
C PRO A 169 14.49 -6.48 1.35
N ARG A 170 14.30 -5.38 2.08
CA ARG A 170 14.47 -5.37 3.55
C ARG A 170 13.53 -6.31 4.31
N VAL A 171 12.28 -6.40 3.89
CA VAL A 171 11.24 -7.20 4.52
C VAL A 171 11.01 -8.50 3.76
N VAL A 172 10.90 -8.42 2.43
CA VAL A 172 10.55 -9.57 1.58
C VAL A 172 11.77 -10.40 1.15
N GLY A 173 12.99 -9.90 1.40
CA GLY A 173 14.23 -10.51 0.91
C GLY A 173 14.47 -10.27 -0.58
N GLY A 174 15.46 -10.95 -1.15
CA GLY A 174 15.81 -10.87 -2.57
C GLY A 174 17.08 -10.06 -2.85
N ARG A 175 17.38 -9.87 -4.13
CA ARG A 175 18.52 -9.07 -4.59
C ARG A 175 18.01 -7.84 -5.33
N LEU A 176 18.48 -6.68 -4.88
CA LEU A 176 18.26 -5.38 -5.53
C LEU A 176 19.59 -4.90 -6.13
N GLU A 177 19.55 -4.55 -7.41
CA GLU A 177 20.61 -3.88 -8.15
C GLU A 177 20.10 -2.51 -8.63
N GLY A 178 21.00 -1.57 -8.88
CA GLY A 178 20.65 -0.16 -9.16
C GLY A 178 20.59 0.70 -7.90
N ARG A 179 19.93 1.86 -7.99
CA ARG A 179 19.79 2.81 -6.88
C ARG A 179 18.33 3.15 -6.64
N VAL A 180 17.93 3.20 -5.38
CA VAL A 180 16.66 3.77 -4.93
C VAL A 180 16.97 4.87 -3.92
N SER A 181 16.54 6.10 -4.19
CA SER A 181 16.66 7.24 -3.27
C SER A 181 15.33 7.93 -3.11
N PHE A 182 15.10 8.48 -1.92
CA PHE A 182 13.91 9.25 -1.61
C PHE A 182 14.34 10.43 -0.74
N ASP A 183 14.08 11.62 -1.25
CA ASP A 183 14.28 12.88 -0.54
C ASP A 183 12.89 13.39 -0.16
N GLY A 184 12.54 13.39 1.11
CA GLY A 184 11.24 13.85 1.59
C GLY A 184 11.17 13.91 3.11
N ASP A 185 10.46 14.89 3.64
CA ASP A 185 10.39 15.18 5.08
C ASP A 185 9.41 14.25 5.86
N GLY A 186 8.68 13.38 5.16
CA GLY A 186 7.67 12.48 5.73
C GLY A 186 7.94 11.01 5.42
N PRO A 187 7.18 10.09 6.05
CA PRO A 187 7.36 8.65 5.83
C PRO A 187 6.96 8.24 4.40
N ARG A 188 7.45 7.06 4.01
CA ARG A 188 6.91 6.31 2.88
C ARG A 188 5.82 5.38 3.41
N ALA A 189 4.65 5.38 2.79
CA ALA A 189 3.56 4.51 3.18
C ALA A 189 3.00 3.75 1.97
N ILE A 190 2.49 2.54 2.21
CA ILE A 190 1.92 1.69 1.18
C ILE A 190 0.55 1.15 1.60
N VAL A 191 -0.43 1.25 0.72
CA VAL A 191 -1.71 0.53 0.78
C VAL A 191 -1.55 -0.73 -0.08
N LEU A 192 -1.83 -1.89 0.49
CA LEU A 192 -1.79 -3.18 -0.19
C LEU A 192 -3.21 -3.62 -0.60
N PRO A 193 -3.34 -4.55 -1.55
CA PRO A 193 -4.64 -4.94 -2.09
C PRO A 193 -5.56 -5.65 -1.08
N THR A 194 -4.98 -6.26 -0.03
CA THR A 194 -5.72 -7.08 0.94
C THR A 194 -5.67 -6.44 2.32
N PRO A 195 -6.70 -5.67 2.74
CA PRO A 195 -6.65 -4.86 3.95
C PRO A 195 -6.42 -5.66 5.23
N TRP A 196 -6.98 -6.88 5.33
CA TRP A 196 -6.77 -7.76 6.50
C TRP A 196 -5.30 -8.08 6.77
N THR A 197 -4.45 -8.05 5.75
CA THR A 197 -3.01 -8.31 5.90
C THR A 197 -2.24 -7.14 6.48
N GLN A 198 -2.87 -5.96 6.58
CA GLN A 198 -2.26 -4.73 7.06
C GLN A 198 -2.79 -4.26 8.43
N LEU A 199 -3.71 -5.01 9.04
CA LEU A 199 -4.08 -4.72 10.43
C LEU A 199 -2.92 -4.97 11.38
N SER A 200 -2.81 -4.11 12.39
CA SER A 200 -1.84 -4.26 13.47
C SER A 200 -2.05 -5.56 14.26
N GLY A 201 -3.32 -5.98 14.42
CA GLY A 201 -3.73 -7.06 15.31
C GLY A 201 -3.57 -6.73 16.80
N MET A 202 -3.29 -5.47 17.15
CA MET A 202 -3.03 -5.01 18.52
C MET A 202 -4.06 -3.97 19.00
N ALA A 203 -4.82 -3.37 18.10
CA ALA A 203 -5.85 -2.40 18.42
C ALA A 203 -7.19 -3.06 18.72
N PHE A 204 -7.90 -2.56 19.74
CA PHE A 204 -9.25 -3.01 20.10
C PHE A 204 -10.35 -2.10 19.55
N THR A 205 -9.97 -0.92 19.04
CA THR A 205 -10.89 0.03 18.41
C THR A 205 -10.35 0.49 17.07
N VAL A 206 -11.23 0.90 16.15
CA VAL A 206 -10.84 1.54 14.90
C VAL A 206 -10.00 2.79 15.14
N TRP A 207 -10.34 3.58 16.15
CA TRP A 207 -9.54 4.76 16.50
C TRP A 207 -8.10 4.38 16.86
N ASP A 208 -7.92 3.36 17.70
CA ASP A 208 -6.59 2.86 18.08
C ASP A 208 -5.82 2.30 16.88
N GLU A 209 -6.52 1.65 15.95
CA GLU A 209 -5.91 1.12 14.72
C GLU A 209 -5.40 2.24 13.82
N VAL A 210 -6.18 3.31 13.64
CA VAL A 210 -5.76 4.50 12.88
C VAL A 210 -4.61 5.22 13.59
N ALA A 211 -4.58 5.22 14.92
CA ALA A 211 -3.52 5.82 15.73
C ALA A 211 -2.21 5.01 15.72
N PHE A 212 -2.23 3.74 15.29
CA PHE A 212 -1.09 2.83 15.37
C PHE A 212 0.14 3.33 14.61
N GLY A 213 -0.04 3.77 13.36
CA GLY A 213 1.03 4.33 12.53
C GLY A 213 1.68 5.58 13.15
N PRO A 214 0.91 6.64 13.42
CA PRO A 214 1.37 7.85 14.12
C PRO A 214 2.11 7.57 15.44
N ALA A 215 1.63 6.63 16.24
CA ALA A 215 2.26 6.23 17.50
C ALA A 215 3.64 5.59 17.27
N ASN A 216 3.78 4.74 16.25
CA ASN A 216 5.06 4.12 15.91
C ASN A 216 6.09 5.11 15.35
N LEU A 217 5.63 6.24 14.81
CA LEU A 217 6.49 7.37 14.42
C LEU A 217 6.93 8.22 15.63
N GLY A 218 6.42 7.95 16.82
CA GLY A 218 6.75 8.67 18.05
C GLY A 218 6.16 10.07 18.12
N LEU A 219 5.04 10.32 17.43
CA LEU A 219 4.39 11.63 17.45
C LEU A 219 3.81 11.96 18.84
N PRO A 220 3.76 13.24 19.23
CA PRO A 220 3.09 13.68 20.46
C PRO A 220 1.60 13.29 20.47
N ARG A 221 1.04 13.01 21.65
CA ARG A 221 -0.34 12.50 21.81
C ARG A 221 -1.39 13.45 21.20
N ASP A 222 -1.25 14.74 21.42
CA ASP A 222 -2.12 15.78 20.87
C ASP A 222 -2.07 15.82 19.34
N GLU A 223 -0.87 15.63 18.78
CA GLU A 223 -0.71 15.49 17.34
C GLU A 223 -1.36 14.21 16.81
N ILE A 224 -1.14 13.06 17.46
CA ILE A 224 -1.80 11.79 17.09
C ILE A 224 -3.31 11.98 17.04
N SER A 225 -3.91 12.48 18.12
CA SER A 225 -5.37 12.67 18.18
C SER A 225 -5.87 13.56 17.03
N ARG A 226 -5.19 14.68 16.76
CA ARG A 226 -5.55 15.57 15.65
C ARG A 226 -5.45 14.88 14.29
N GLN A 227 -4.39 14.12 14.02
CA GLN A 227 -4.23 13.43 12.73
C GLN A 227 -5.26 12.32 12.54
N VAL A 228 -5.55 11.56 13.61
CA VAL A 228 -6.54 10.49 13.60
C VAL A 228 -7.93 11.06 13.33
N ASP A 229 -8.34 12.11 14.06
CA ASP A 229 -9.66 12.73 13.89
C ASP A 229 -9.83 13.30 12.48
N GLN A 230 -8.78 13.90 11.90
CA GLN A 230 -8.79 14.35 10.50
C GLN A 230 -8.94 13.20 9.51
N ALA A 231 -8.23 12.09 9.72
CA ALA A 231 -8.29 10.93 8.85
C ALA A 231 -9.66 10.22 8.92
N VAL A 232 -10.23 10.12 10.13
CA VAL A 232 -11.56 9.56 10.38
C VAL A 232 -12.62 10.32 9.59
N VAL A 233 -12.62 11.65 9.67
CA VAL A 233 -13.58 12.50 8.93
C VAL A 233 -13.37 12.43 7.42
N ARG A 234 -12.12 12.43 6.95
CA ARG A 234 -11.80 12.33 5.50
C ARG A 234 -12.31 11.03 4.87
N LEU A 235 -12.55 9.98 5.65
CA LEU A 235 -12.94 8.66 5.18
C LEU A 235 -14.29 8.17 5.73
N ASP A 236 -15.08 9.05 6.34
CA ASP A 236 -16.43 8.76 6.85
C ASP A 236 -16.45 7.56 7.83
N LEU A 237 -15.56 7.60 8.82
CA LEU A 237 -15.34 6.54 9.81
C LEU A 237 -15.87 6.90 11.21
N GLU A 238 -16.50 8.05 11.39
CA GLU A 238 -16.93 8.60 12.68
C GLU A 238 -17.78 7.59 13.47
N ALA A 239 -18.72 6.93 12.79
CA ALA A 239 -19.62 5.94 13.37
C ALA A 239 -18.93 4.60 13.70
N LEU A 240 -17.70 4.38 13.24
CA LEU A 240 -16.97 3.13 13.38
C LEU A 240 -15.84 3.21 14.42
N THR A 241 -15.49 4.42 14.89
CA THR A 241 -14.30 4.68 15.71
C THR A 241 -14.16 3.78 16.95
N SER A 242 -15.27 3.41 17.60
CA SER A 242 -15.30 2.55 18.79
C SER A 242 -15.45 1.06 18.50
N ARG A 243 -15.62 0.66 17.24
CA ARG A 243 -15.79 -0.73 16.84
C ARG A 243 -14.47 -1.48 16.85
N ASP A 244 -14.55 -2.79 17.05
CA ASP A 244 -13.44 -3.70 16.84
C ASP A 244 -13.12 -3.79 15.33
N PRO A 245 -11.88 -3.45 14.90
CA PRO A 245 -11.47 -3.53 13.50
C PRO A 245 -11.70 -4.90 12.86
N THR A 246 -11.61 -5.98 13.65
CA THR A 246 -11.81 -7.39 13.20
C THR A 246 -13.24 -7.72 12.80
N THR A 247 -14.20 -6.85 13.13
CA THR A 247 -15.63 -7.05 12.85
C THR A 247 -16.14 -6.26 11.64
N LEU A 248 -15.25 -5.50 10.99
CA LEU A 248 -15.61 -4.64 9.86
C LEU A 248 -15.79 -5.44 8.56
N SER A 249 -16.61 -4.91 7.66
CA SER A 249 -16.62 -5.37 6.26
C SER A 249 -15.30 -5.03 5.56
N GLY A 250 -15.01 -5.69 4.44
CA GLY A 250 -13.79 -5.44 3.66
C GLY A 250 -13.62 -3.97 3.26
N GLY A 251 -14.69 -3.33 2.79
CA GLY A 251 -14.68 -1.92 2.40
C GLY A 251 -14.54 -0.94 3.58
N GLU A 252 -15.18 -1.21 4.71
CA GLU A 252 -14.95 -0.43 5.95
C GLU A 252 -13.51 -0.57 6.42
N LEU A 253 -12.98 -1.79 6.41
CA LEU A 253 -11.61 -2.04 6.80
C LEU A 253 -10.61 -1.37 5.86
N GLN A 254 -10.84 -1.41 4.54
CA GLN A 254 -10.01 -0.71 3.56
C GLN A 254 -9.94 0.79 3.88
N ARG A 255 -11.08 1.41 4.24
CA ARG A 255 -11.10 2.82 4.68
C ARG A 255 -10.30 3.03 5.97
N VAL A 256 -10.37 2.11 6.94
CA VAL A 256 -9.55 2.18 8.17
C VAL A 256 -8.05 2.09 7.86
N ILE A 257 -7.63 1.18 6.98
CA ILE A 257 -6.22 1.05 6.58
C ILE A 257 -5.73 2.31 5.89
N VAL A 258 -6.51 2.87 4.96
CA VAL A 258 -6.18 4.14 4.31
C VAL A 258 -6.12 5.26 5.36
N ALA A 259 -7.05 5.33 6.32
CA ALA A 259 -7.04 6.34 7.37
C ALA A 259 -5.78 6.29 8.22
N GLY A 260 -5.36 5.11 8.67
CA GLY A 260 -4.12 4.91 9.43
C GLY A 260 -2.89 5.37 8.66
N ILE A 261 -2.86 5.11 7.35
CA ILE A 261 -1.80 5.57 6.46
C ILE A 261 -1.79 7.09 6.32
N LEU A 262 -2.95 7.72 6.16
CA LEU A 262 -3.04 9.18 6.03
C LEU A 262 -2.71 9.91 7.32
N ALA A 263 -3.05 9.33 8.47
CA ALA A 263 -2.71 9.89 9.78
C ALA A 263 -1.18 10.01 9.98
N MET A 264 -0.37 9.21 9.28
CA MET A 264 1.10 9.31 9.27
C MET A 264 1.64 10.48 8.44
N ARG A 265 0.80 11.18 7.65
CA ARG A 265 1.20 12.25 6.73
C ARG A 265 2.38 11.87 5.81
N PRO A 266 2.22 10.83 4.97
CA PRO A 266 3.30 10.36 4.13
C PRO A 266 3.71 11.41 3.09
N ALA A 267 5.02 11.55 2.89
CA ALA A 267 5.55 12.32 1.77
C ALA A 267 5.52 11.48 0.47
N LEU A 268 5.59 10.15 0.57
CA LEU A 268 5.39 9.22 -0.53
C LEU A 268 4.26 8.24 -0.20
N LEU A 269 3.22 8.24 -1.01
CA LEU A 269 2.09 7.32 -0.92
C LEU A 269 2.11 6.34 -2.08
N LEU A 270 2.21 5.05 -1.75
CA LEU A 270 2.22 3.94 -2.69
C LEU A 270 0.88 3.21 -2.56
N LEU A 271 0.19 2.97 -3.67
CA LEU A 271 -1.14 2.39 -3.66
C LEU A 271 -1.17 1.19 -4.60
N ASP A 272 -1.36 0.00 -4.05
CA ASP A 272 -1.52 -1.23 -4.83
C ASP A 272 -2.97 -1.71 -4.73
N GLU A 273 -3.70 -1.59 -5.84
CA GLU A 273 -5.14 -1.88 -5.95
C GLU A 273 -5.98 -1.32 -4.78
N PRO A 274 -5.87 -0.02 -4.49
CA PRO A 274 -6.39 0.55 -3.24
C PRO A 274 -7.93 0.59 -3.19
N THR A 275 -8.61 0.37 -4.32
CA THR A 275 -10.07 0.37 -4.46
C THR A 275 -10.68 -1.03 -4.57
N ALA A 276 -9.88 -2.11 -4.48
CA ALA A 276 -10.34 -3.47 -4.75
C ALA A 276 -11.54 -3.92 -3.91
N GLU A 277 -11.61 -3.51 -2.64
CA GLU A 277 -12.68 -3.85 -1.69
C GLU A 277 -13.72 -2.72 -1.52
N LEU A 278 -13.60 -1.63 -2.28
CA LEU A 278 -14.50 -0.49 -2.18
C LEU A 278 -15.63 -0.59 -3.20
N ASP A 279 -16.82 -0.16 -2.78
CA ASP A 279 -17.90 0.09 -3.72
C ASP A 279 -17.56 1.28 -4.65
N PRO A 280 -18.29 1.49 -5.76
CA PRO A 280 -17.99 2.57 -6.70
C PRO A 280 -18.06 3.98 -6.08
N VAL A 281 -18.84 4.21 -5.03
CA VAL A 281 -18.91 5.49 -4.33
C VAL A 281 -17.63 5.69 -3.51
N GLY A 282 -17.24 4.69 -2.73
CA GLY A 282 -16.00 4.66 -1.94
C GLY A 282 -14.75 4.84 -2.81
N ALA A 283 -14.68 4.13 -3.94
CA ALA A 283 -13.59 4.26 -4.90
C ALA A 283 -13.46 5.69 -5.43
N ARG A 284 -14.58 6.33 -5.83
CA ARG A 284 -14.58 7.73 -6.27
C ARG A 284 -14.14 8.70 -5.17
N THR A 285 -14.54 8.45 -3.92
CA THR A 285 -14.10 9.26 -2.77
C THR A 285 -12.59 9.13 -2.55
N LEU A 286 -12.06 7.91 -2.63
CA LEU A 286 -10.62 7.67 -2.52
C LEU A 286 -9.84 8.35 -3.64
N TRP A 287 -10.31 8.27 -4.88
CA TRP A 287 -9.67 8.91 -6.03
C TRP A 287 -9.65 10.44 -5.94
N LYS A 288 -10.70 11.05 -5.40
CA LYS A 288 -10.70 12.48 -5.07
C LYS A 288 -9.67 12.82 -4.00
N LEU A 289 -9.60 12.00 -2.96
CA LEU A 289 -8.63 12.17 -1.87
C LEU A 289 -7.19 12.07 -2.38
N VAL A 290 -6.89 11.12 -3.27
CA VAL A 290 -5.58 11.01 -3.94
C VAL A 290 -5.19 12.31 -4.65
N ARG A 291 -6.12 12.93 -5.39
CA ARG A 291 -5.84 14.23 -6.02
C ARG A 291 -5.66 15.36 -5.03
N THR A 292 -6.41 15.38 -3.94
CA THR A 292 -6.21 16.37 -2.86
C THR A 292 -4.82 16.23 -2.27
N LEU A 293 -4.37 15.02 -1.94
CA LEU A 293 -3.05 14.76 -1.35
C LEU A 293 -1.91 15.13 -2.30
N ALA A 294 -2.07 14.84 -3.60
CA ALA A 294 -1.12 15.33 -4.60
C ALA A 294 -1.10 16.88 -4.64
N GLY A 295 -2.25 17.54 -4.59
CA GLY A 295 -2.33 19.00 -4.47
C GLY A 295 -1.68 19.57 -3.21
N GLU A 296 -1.63 18.79 -2.12
CA GLU A 296 -0.94 19.09 -0.87
C GLU A 296 0.58 18.81 -0.93
N GLY A 297 1.09 18.25 -2.02
CA GLY A 297 2.52 18.02 -2.27
C GLY A 297 3.02 16.59 -2.04
N THR A 298 2.13 15.64 -1.73
CA THR A 298 2.51 14.21 -1.61
C THR A 298 2.89 13.64 -2.96
N ALA A 299 3.99 12.89 -3.04
CA ALA A 299 4.33 12.09 -4.22
C ALA A 299 3.52 10.80 -4.20
N ILE A 300 2.83 10.44 -5.29
CA ILE A 300 1.92 9.29 -5.32
C ILE A 300 2.27 8.36 -6.47
N VAL A 301 2.35 7.06 -6.17
CA VAL A 301 2.42 6.00 -7.18
C VAL A 301 1.28 5.03 -6.98
N VAL A 302 0.47 4.82 -8.02
CA VAL A 302 -0.70 3.94 -7.96
C VAL A 302 -0.57 2.82 -8.99
N ALA A 303 -0.69 1.57 -8.56
CA ALA A 303 -0.95 0.43 -9.42
C ALA A 303 -2.42 0.06 -9.27
N THR A 304 -3.16 0.04 -10.39
CA THR A 304 -4.55 -0.41 -10.37
C THR A 304 -4.99 -0.95 -11.72
N SER A 305 -5.93 -1.90 -11.66
CA SER A 305 -6.67 -2.42 -12.82
C SER A 305 -7.90 -1.57 -13.19
N GLU A 306 -8.27 -0.55 -12.39
CA GLU A 306 -9.36 0.38 -12.68
C GLU A 306 -8.92 1.48 -13.69
N LEU A 307 -8.64 1.07 -14.93
CA LEU A 307 -8.06 1.93 -15.96
C LEU A 307 -8.91 3.16 -16.31
N ASP A 308 -10.23 3.07 -16.17
CA ASP A 308 -11.16 4.16 -16.48
C ASP A 308 -11.13 5.30 -15.45
N ALA A 309 -10.61 5.06 -14.24
CA ALA A 309 -10.43 6.10 -13.23
C ALA A 309 -9.16 6.92 -13.46
N LEU A 310 -8.12 6.32 -14.04
CA LEU A 310 -6.80 6.91 -14.22
C LEU A 310 -6.79 8.26 -14.95
N PRO A 311 -7.55 8.49 -16.05
CA PRO A 311 -7.54 9.76 -16.76
C PRO A 311 -7.91 10.98 -15.91
N ALA A 312 -8.69 10.78 -14.85
CA ALA A 312 -9.09 11.87 -13.94
C ALA A 312 -8.08 12.14 -12.83
N ILE A 313 -7.18 11.19 -12.54
CA ILE A 313 -6.33 11.25 -11.35
C ILE A 313 -4.82 11.31 -11.61
N THR A 314 -4.35 10.84 -12.76
CA THR A 314 -2.91 10.68 -13.02
C THR A 314 -2.35 11.82 -13.83
N ASP A 315 -1.13 12.25 -13.48
CA ASP A 315 -0.35 13.18 -14.29
C ASP A 315 0.49 12.42 -15.33
N ARG A 316 0.90 11.18 -15.01
CA ARG A 316 1.75 10.35 -15.86
C ARG A 316 1.47 8.86 -15.69
N VAL A 317 1.39 8.16 -16.81
CA VAL A 317 1.23 6.70 -16.89
C VAL A 317 2.56 6.06 -17.27
N VAL A 318 2.92 4.99 -16.55
CA VAL A 318 4.06 4.12 -16.82
C VAL A 318 3.53 2.73 -17.12
N TRP A 319 3.72 2.28 -18.35
CA TRP A 319 3.36 0.94 -18.77
C TRP A 319 4.52 -0.02 -18.49
N LEU A 320 4.27 -0.98 -17.61
CA LEU A 320 5.15 -2.09 -17.30
C LEU A 320 4.78 -3.32 -18.12
N GLU A 321 5.79 -3.95 -18.69
CA GLU A 321 5.67 -5.24 -19.36
C GLU A 321 6.86 -6.13 -18.98
N ARG A 322 6.58 -7.32 -18.44
CA ARG A 322 7.60 -8.31 -18.04
C ARG A 322 8.74 -7.72 -17.20
N GLY A 323 8.41 -6.88 -16.22
CA GLY A 323 9.38 -6.26 -15.31
C GLY A 323 10.12 -5.05 -15.87
N ARG A 324 9.79 -4.58 -17.08
CA ARG A 324 10.46 -3.45 -17.75
C ARG A 324 9.46 -2.33 -18.05
N VAL A 325 9.95 -1.09 -18.13
CA VAL A 325 9.14 0.04 -18.62
C VAL A 325 9.06 -0.05 -20.14
N ALA A 326 7.86 -0.36 -20.65
CA ALA A 326 7.60 -0.43 -22.08
C ALA A 326 7.30 0.95 -22.67
N ALA A 327 6.55 1.78 -21.94
CA ALA A 327 6.26 3.15 -22.33
C ALA A 327 6.01 4.04 -21.11
N THR A 328 6.17 5.36 -21.28
CA THR A 328 5.80 6.36 -20.29
C THR A 328 5.23 7.57 -21.01
N GLY A 329 4.15 8.15 -20.49
CA GLY A 329 3.49 9.28 -21.13
C GLY A 329 2.34 9.85 -20.29
N PRO A 330 1.65 10.88 -20.79
CA PRO A 330 0.45 11.40 -20.14
C PRO A 330 -0.68 10.37 -20.16
N ALA A 331 -1.80 10.66 -19.47
CA ALA A 331 -2.99 9.80 -19.46
C ALA A 331 -3.49 9.38 -20.86
N ALA A 332 -3.22 10.18 -21.90
CA ALA A 332 -3.51 9.85 -23.30
C ALA A 332 -2.86 8.54 -23.78
N LEU A 333 -1.81 8.07 -23.12
CA LEU A 333 -1.19 6.77 -23.38
C LEU A 333 -2.20 5.60 -23.22
N LEU A 334 -3.18 5.71 -22.31
CA LEU A 334 -4.25 4.72 -22.11
C LEU A 334 -5.21 4.62 -23.30
N ALA A 335 -5.19 5.61 -24.19
CA ALA A 335 -5.96 5.62 -25.44
C ALA A 335 -5.09 5.29 -26.67
N SER A 336 -3.86 4.82 -26.47
CA SER A 336 -3.00 4.37 -27.58
C SER A 336 -3.38 2.97 -28.06
N ASP A 337 -3.16 2.68 -29.35
CA ASP A 337 -3.37 1.35 -29.90
C ASP A 337 -2.60 0.27 -29.13
N ALA A 338 -1.35 0.57 -28.74
CA ALA A 338 -0.50 -0.38 -28.03
C ALA A 338 -1.13 -0.83 -26.70
N LEU A 339 -1.58 0.11 -25.86
CA LEU A 339 -2.21 -0.24 -24.58
C LEU A 339 -3.59 -0.86 -24.78
N VAL A 340 -4.40 -0.34 -25.70
CA VAL A 340 -5.74 -0.91 -25.97
C VAL A 340 -5.63 -2.37 -26.44
N VAL A 341 -4.69 -2.68 -27.34
CA VAL A 341 -4.44 -4.05 -27.81
C VAL A 341 -3.92 -4.95 -26.68
N ALA A 342 -3.12 -4.40 -25.77
CA ALA A 342 -2.64 -5.11 -24.58
C ALA A 342 -3.71 -5.25 -23.47
N ASN A 343 -4.96 -4.83 -23.71
CA ASN A 343 -6.04 -4.72 -22.71
C ASN A 343 -5.71 -3.80 -21.52
N MET A 344 -4.78 -2.87 -21.70
CA MET A 344 -4.32 -1.88 -20.72
C MET A 344 -4.82 -0.45 -21.05
N GLY A 345 -5.77 -0.33 -21.98
CA GLY A 345 -6.41 0.95 -22.30
C GLY A 345 -7.77 1.14 -21.61
N THR A 346 -8.32 2.35 -21.68
CA THR A 346 -9.66 2.60 -21.13
C THR A 346 -10.73 1.82 -21.90
N THR A 347 -11.82 1.46 -21.22
CA THR A 347 -12.92 0.68 -21.80
C THR A 347 -13.50 1.40 -23.02
N VAL A 348 -13.65 2.72 -22.91
CA VAL A 348 -14.19 3.55 -24.00
C VAL A 348 -13.23 3.61 -25.21
N ALA A 349 -11.92 3.64 -24.98
CA ALA A 349 -10.94 3.59 -26.08
C ALA A 349 -10.98 2.23 -26.79
N ALA A 350 -11.14 1.14 -26.03
CA ALA A 350 -11.28 -0.21 -26.57
C ALA A 350 -12.54 -0.35 -27.44
N VAL A 351 -13.69 0.13 -26.96
CA VAL A 351 -14.95 0.14 -27.73
C VAL A 351 -14.83 1.01 -28.98
N TRP A 352 -14.24 2.19 -28.87
CA TRP A 352 -14.04 3.11 -30.01
C TRP A 352 -13.22 2.46 -31.12
N ARG A 353 -12.11 1.81 -30.75
CA ARG A 353 -11.26 1.05 -31.67
C ARG A 353 -12.00 -0.13 -32.28
N ALA A 354 -12.73 -0.91 -31.48
CA ALA A 354 -13.49 -2.07 -31.95
C ALA A 354 -14.58 -1.67 -32.97
N ALA A 355 -15.13 -0.46 -32.86
CA ALA A 355 -16.07 0.11 -33.81
C ALA A 355 -15.41 0.61 -35.12
N GLY A 356 -14.09 0.49 -35.29
CA GLY A 356 -13.37 0.93 -36.49
C GLY A 356 -13.28 2.45 -36.62
N LEU A 357 -13.43 3.19 -35.51
CA LEU A 357 -13.40 4.66 -35.53
C LEU A 357 -11.95 5.17 -35.45
N PRO A 358 -11.63 6.28 -36.15
CA PRO A 358 -10.26 6.77 -36.23
C PRO A 358 -9.76 7.36 -34.90
N ALA A 359 -8.44 7.31 -34.73
CA ALA A 359 -7.71 7.93 -33.63
C ALA A 359 -7.76 9.47 -33.69
N PRO A 360 -7.43 10.19 -32.59
CA PRO A 360 -7.11 9.67 -31.25
C PRO A 360 -8.33 8.97 -30.61
N TYR A 361 -8.15 8.01 -29.71
CA TYR A 361 -9.28 7.41 -29.00
C TYR A 361 -9.69 8.29 -27.80
N PRO A 362 -10.99 8.41 -27.50
CA PRO A 362 -11.42 9.12 -26.31
C PRO A 362 -10.98 8.37 -25.04
N LEU A 363 -10.62 9.12 -24.00
CA LEU A 363 -10.25 8.56 -22.69
C LEU A 363 -11.46 8.33 -21.78
N THR A 364 -12.55 9.09 -21.98
CA THR A 364 -13.76 9.03 -21.14
C THR A 364 -15.01 8.94 -21.99
N VAL A 365 -16.09 8.42 -21.41
CA VAL A 365 -17.41 8.35 -22.05
C VAL A 365 -17.90 9.75 -22.46
N ALA A 366 -17.71 10.75 -21.61
CA ALA A 366 -18.08 12.14 -21.91
C ALA A 366 -17.33 12.69 -23.13
N HIS A 367 -16.01 12.41 -23.24
CA HIS A 367 -15.23 12.80 -24.40
C HIS A 367 -15.68 12.05 -25.67
N ALA A 368 -16.03 10.76 -25.55
CA ALA A 368 -16.55 9.99 -26.67
C ALA A 368 -17.89 10.55 -27.18
N ALA A 369 -18.82 10.87 -26.28
CA ALA A 369 -20.12 11.44 -26.62
C ALA A 369 -19.98 12.77 -27.37
N GLN A 370 -19.14 13.69 -26.86
CA GLN A 370 -18.88 14.98 -27.51
C GLN A 370 -18.30 14.83 -28.93
N ARG A 371 -17.52 13.78 -29.19
CA ARG A 371 -16.96 13.54 -30.53
C ARG A 371 -17.95 12.86 -31.45
N TRP A 372 -18.84 12.03 -30.91
CA TRP A 372 -19.90 11.39 -31.67
C TRP A 372 -20.90 12.42 -32.19
N GLU A 373 -21.31 13.39 -31.35
CA GLU A 373 -22.24 14.45 -31.73
C GLU A 373 -21.70 15.41 -32.81
N ARG A 374 -20.37 15.52 -32.94
CA ARG A 374 -19.71 16.39 -33.93
C ARG A 374 -19.50 15.71 -35.28
N ARG A 375 -19.90 14.45 -35.42
CA ARG A 375 -19.74 13.63 -36.61
C ARG A 375 -21.04 13.56 -37.38
#